data_AF-A0A8X6TLC8-F1
#
_entry.id   AF-A0A8X6TLC8-F1
#
_cell.length_a   1.000
_cell.length_b   1.000
_cell.length_c   1.000
_cell.angle_alpha   90.00
_cell.angle_beta   90.00
_cell.angle_gamma   90.00
#
_symmetry.space_group_name_H-M   'P 1'
#
loop_
_entity.id
_entity.type
_entity.pdbx_description
1 polymer ?
#
loop_
_entity_poly.entity_id
_entity_poly.type
_entity_poly.pdbx_seq_one_letter_code
_entity_poly.pdbx_strand_id
1 'polypeptide(L)'
;MNKVYHPASLLWIPKDPMIRYRFGGSATEEVELMKGKTIKLTTNEKFKDNCSSEVTYIDYKNIHKVVKPGDRIYINDGQMCVRVKSMESDTLECVIENGGMLGSNKGCNLPGIATDLPAMSEKDKQDLLFGLEHDVSNFFDMPF
;
A
#
# COMPACT_ATOMS: atom_id res chain seq x y z
N MET A 1 -36.23 -2.80 36.39
CA MET A 1 -34.93 -3.09 35.75
C MET A 1 -34.41 -1.80 35.14
N ASN A 2 -33.48 -1.12 35.81
CA ASN A 2 -32.85 0.10 35.29
C ASN A 2 -31.73 -0.30 34.32
N LYS A 3 -31.90 -0.03 33.03
CA LYS A 3 -30.78 -0.09 32.08
C LYS A 3 -29.88 1.11 32.37
N VAL A 4 -28.68 0.83 32.87
CA VAL A 4 -27.60 1.82 33.00
C VAL A 4 -27.09 2.12 31.59
N TYR A 5 -27.19 3.38 31.18
CA TYR A 5 -26.69 3.85 29.88
C TYR A 5 -25.21 4.18 30.03
N HIS A 6 -24.34 3.38 29.43
CA HIS A 6 -22.93 3.74 29.25
C HIS A 6 -22.79 4.39 27.87
N PRO A 7 -22.38 5.67 27.76
CA PRO A 7 -22.07 6.25 26.46
C PRO A 7 -20.86 5.50 25.89
N ALA A 8 -21.07 4.72 24.83
CA ALA A 8 -20.01 4.13 24.04
C ALA A 8 -19.59 5.16 22.98
N SER A 9 -18.34 5.58 23.00
CA SER A 9 -17.73 6.38 21.94
C SER A 9 -17.17 5.42 20.88
N LEU A 10 -17.47 5.65 19.61
CA LEU A 10 -16.89 4.91 18.50
C LEU A 10 -15.86 5.82 17.82
N LEU A 11 -14.58 5.50 17.98
CA LEU A 11 -13.50 6.18 17.26
C LEU A 11 -13.33 5.52 15.90
N TRP A 12 -13.60 6.26 14.83
CA TRP A 12 -13.29 5.82 13.46
C TRP A 12 -11.97 6.44 13.01
N ILE A 13 -11.04 5.59 12.60
CA ILE A 13 -9.73 5.98 12.09
C ILE A 13 -9.77 5.67 10.58
N PRO A 14 -9.71 6.69 9.69
CA PRO A 14 -9.63 6.46 8.26
C PRO A 14 -8.41 5.60 7.93
N LYS A 15 -8.52 4.76 6.91
CA LYS A 15 -7.33 4.05 6.43
C LYS A 15 -6.53 5.01 5.57
N ASP A 16 -5.28 5.23 5.94
CA ASP A 16 -4.39 6.04 5.12
C ASP A 16 -4.36 5.55 3.67
N PRO A 17 -4.23 6.49 2.71
CA PRO A 17 -4.03 6.17 1.30
C PRO A 17 -2.72 5.42 1.15
N MET A 18 -2.80 4.09 1.11
CA MET A 18 -1.63 3.23 1.07
C MET A 18 -1.45 2.68 -0.32
N ILE A 19 -0.25 2.84 -0.88
CA ILE A 19 0.13 2.14 -2.11
C ILE A 19 0.20 0.65 -1.78
N ARG A 20 -0.53 -0.17 -2.53
CA ARG A 20 -0.52 -1.62 -2.34
C ARG A 20 0.17 -2.29 -3.50
N TYR A 21 0.92 -3.31 -3.17
CA TYR A 21 1.39 -4.27 -4.16
C TYR A 21 0.59 -5.57 -4.02
N ARG A 22 0.44 -6.26 -5.14
CA ARG A 22 -0.08 -7.63 -5.15
C ARG A 22 1.05 -8.58 -5.45
N PHE A 23 0.99 -9.74 -4.80
CA PHE A 23 1.92 -10.85 -4.98
C PHE A 23 1.11 -12.13 -5.07
N GLY A 24 1.53 -13.06 -5.94
CA GLY A 24 0.85 -14.34 -6.17
C GLY A 24 -0.48 -14.25 -6.92
N GLY A 25 -0.94 -15.41 -7.41
CA GLY A 25 -2.29 -15.60 -7.96
C GLY A 25 -3.32 -15.95 -6.89
N SER A 26 -2.88 -16.20 -5.65
CA SER A 26 -3.71 -16.47 -4.48
C SER A 26 -3.25 -15.66 -3.26
N ALA A 27 -4.19 -15.32 -2.38
CA ALA A 27 -3.95 -14.54 -1.16
C ALA A 27 -3.02 -15.21 -0.13
N THR A 28 -2.69 -16.49 -0.31
CA THR A 28 -1.83 -17.28 0.58
C THR A 28 -0.43 -17.53 0.02
N GLU A 29 -0.15 -17.08 -1.20
CA GLU A 29 1.17 -17.26 -1.80
C GLU A 29 2.13 -16.19 -1.27
N GLU A 30 3.23 -16.65 -0.71
CA GLU A 30 4.37 -15.81 -0.34
C GLU A 30 5.54 -16.10 -1.26
N VAL A 31 6.28 -15.05 -1.57
CA VAL A 31 7.47 -15.15 -2.42
C VAL A 31 8.67 -14.62 -1.69
N GLU A 32 9.76 -15.38 -1.75
CA GLU A 32 11.03 -14.96 -1.18
C GLU A 32 11.75 -13.93 -2.07
N LEU A 33 11.93 -12.74 -1.53
CA LEU A 33 12.84 -11.75 -2.09
C LEU A 33 14.24 -11.98 -1.55
N MET A 34 15.18 -12.29 -2.42
CA MET A 34 16.58 -12.48 -2.05
C MET A 34 17.38 -11.20 -2.29
N LYS A 35 18.13 -10.77 -1.26
CA LYS A 35 19.01 -9.61 -1.34
C LYS A 35 19.99 -9.73 -2.52
N GLY A 36 20.18 -8.63 -3.24
CA GLY A 36 21.06 -8.52 -4.40
C GLY A 36 20.44 -8.97 -5.72
N LYS A 37 19.28 -9.66 -5.70
CA LYS A 37 18.54 -9.98 -6.92
C LYS A 37 17.76 -8.77 -7.43
N THR A 38 17.37 -8.83 -8.70
CA THR A 38 16.52 -7.83 -9.34
C THR A 38 15.05 -8.25 -9.27
N ILE A 39 14.17 -7.27 -9.10
CA ILE A 39 12.72 -7.40 -9.15
C ILE A 39 12.12 -6.30 -10.01
N LYS A 40 11.08 -6.61 -10.76
CA LYS A 40 10.35 -5.66 -11.60
C LYS A 40 9.05 -5.26 -10.93
N LEU A 41 8.84 -3.97 -10.69
CA LEU A 41 7.57 -3.44 -10.22
C LEU A 41 6.81 -2.83 -11.40
N THR A 42 5.64 -3.33 -11.74
CA THR A 42 4.87 -2.89 -12.90
C THR A 42 3.50 -2.36 -12.50
N THR A 43 3.02 -1.34 -13.21
CA THR A 43 1.64 -0.84 -13.09
C THR A 43 0.71 -1.50 -14.12
N ASN A 44 1.20 -2.49 -14.86
CA ASN A 44 0.43 -3.17 -15.90
C ASN A 44 -0.56 -4.17 -15.30
N GLU A 45 -1.85 -3.92 -15.52
CA GLU A 45 -2.95 -4.70 -14.95
C GLU A 45 -2.93 -6.19 -15.36
N LYS A 46 -2.23 -6.57 -16.43
CA LYS A 46 -2.04 -7.99 -16.81
C LYS A 46 -1.34 -8.81 -15.74
N PHE A 47 -0.50 -8.18 -14.93
CA PHE A 47 0.24 -8.83 -13.85
C PHE A 47 -0.49 -8.77 -12.51
N LYS A 48 -1.65 -8.09 -12.42
CA LYS A 48 -2.39 -7.88 -11.17
C LYS A 48 -2.71 -9.17 -10.42
N ASP A 49 -2.98 -10.25 -11.15
CA ASP A 49 -3.28 -11.58 -10.60
C ASP A 49 -2.22 -12.64 -11.00
N ASN A 50 -1.10 -12.21 -11.59
CA ASN A 50 0.00 -13.08 -12.07
C ASN A 50 1.37 -12.54 -11.61
N CYS A 51 1.52 -12.31 -10.32
CA CYS A 51 2.78 -11.81 -9.74
C CYS A 51 3.72 -12.97 -9.36
N SER A 52 5.03 -12.76 -9.51
CA SER A 52 6.09 -13.73 -9.22
C SER A 52 7.27 -13.06 -8.49
N SER A 53 8.32 -13.81 -8.16
CA SER A 53 9.58 -13.29 -7.59
C SER A 53 10.32 -12.32 -8.50
N GLU A 54 9.98 -12.31 -9.79
CA GLU A 54 10.62 -11.47 -10.79
C GLU A 54 9.78 -10.25 -11.15
N VAL A 55 8.45 -10.37 -11.11
CA VAL A 55 7.52 -9.31 -11.55
C VAL A 55 6.37 -9.15 -10.56
N THR A 56 6.13 -7.91 -10.15
CA THR A 56 5.14 -7.55 -9.14
C THR A 56 4.27 -6.41 -9.62
N TYR A 57 2.96 -6.52 -9.42
CA TYR A 57 2.04 -5.43 -9.68
C TYR A 57 1.98 -4.44 -8.52
N ILE A 58 2.06 -3.14 -8.83
CA ILE A 58 1.82 -2.03 -7.91
C ILE A 58 0.60 -1.23 -8.37
N ASP A 59 -0.29 -0.90 -7.44
CA ASP A 59 -1.55 -0.21 -7.76
C ASP A 59 -1.43 1.31 -7.90
N TYR A 60 -0.21 1.84 -7.79
CA TYR A 60 0.08 3.26 -7.94
C TYR A 60 0.58 3.60 -9.34
N LYS A 61 -0.37 3.89 -10.24
CA LYS A 61 -0.08 4.20 -11.65
C LYS A 61 0.89 5.38 -11.84
N ASN A 62 0.90 6.34 -10.92
CA ASN A 62 1.76 7.52 -11.02
C ASN A 62 3.20 7.29 -10.53
N ILE A 63 3.54 6.07 -10.08
CA ILE A 63 4.85 5.78 -9.48
C ILE A 63 6.02 6.16 -10.40
N HIS A 64 5.90 5.92 -11.70
CA HIS A 64 6.93 6.21 -12.70
C HIS A 64 7.27 7.70 -12.85
N LYS A 65 6.38 8.60 -12.41
CA LYS A 65 6.62 10.06 -12.46
C LYS A 65 7.26 10.61 -11.20
N VAL A 66 7.07 9.92 -10.06
CA VAL A 66 7.50 10.42 -8.76
C VAL A 66 8.82 9.80 -8.30
N VAL A 67 9.13 8.56 -8.73
CA VAL A 67 10.38 7.88 -8.40
C VAL A 67 11.45 8.12 -9.47
N LYS A 68 12.71 8.05 -9.07
CA LYS A 68 13.89 8.18 -9.92
C LYS A 68 14.89 7.05 -9.65
N PRO A 69 15.79 6.74 -10.60
CA PRO A 69 16.89 5.82 -10.32
C PRO A 69 17.67 6.25 -9.07
N GLY A 70 17.91 5.31 -8.16
CA GLY A 70 18.54 5.54 -6.87
C GLY A 70 17.56 5.62 -5.70
N ASP A 71 16.28 5.89 -5.94
CA ASP A 71 15.25 5.97 -4.91
C ASP A 71 14.96 4.61 -4.29
N ARG A 72 14.45 4.64 -3.06
CA ARG A 72 14.10 3.43 -2.29
C ARG A 72 12.61 3.29 -2.12
N ILE A 73 12.13 2.08 -2.32
CA ILE A 73 10.75 1.69 -2.09
C ILE A 73 10.75 0.69 -0.94
N TYR A 74 10.04 1.04 0.12
CA TYR A 74 9.94 0.25 1.34
C TYR A 74 8.67 -0.56 1.32
N ILE A 75 8.76 -1.81 1.75
CA ILE A 75 7.75 -2.82 1.56
C ILE A 75 7.51 -3.48 2.93
N ASN A 76 6.24 -3.72 3.29
CA ASN A 76 5.83 -4.35 4.56
C ASN A 76 6.39 -3.59 5.78
N ASP A 77 5.92 -2.36 6.01
CA ASP A 77 6.32 -1.49 7.13
C ASP A 77 7.84 -1.24 7.19
N GLY A 78 8.50 -1.25 6.03
CA GLY A 78 9.95 -1.03 5.91
C GLY A 78 10.82 -2.24 6.21
N GLN A 79 10.25 -3.43 6.44
CA GLN A 79 11.01 -4.65 6.62
C GLN A 79 11.79 -5.04 5.36
N MET A 80 11.21 -4.80 4.18
CA MET A 80 11.85 -5.02 2.89
C MET A 80 12.13 -3.69 2.20
N CYS A 81 13.21 -3.64 1.41
CA CYS A 81 13.63 -2.43 0.71
C CYS A 81 14.19 -2.79 -0.66
N VAL A 82 13.68 -2.11 -1.69
CA VAL A 82 14.19 -2.22 -3.06
C VAL A 82 14.64 -0.85 -3.55
N ARG A 83 15.73 -0.80 -4.31
CA ARG A 83 16.26 0.42 -4.91
C ARG A 83 15.95 0.44 -6.40
N VAL A 84 15.36 1.53 -6.88
CA VAL A 84 15.11 1.72 -8.31
C VAL A 84 16.44 1.83 -9.06
N LYS A 85 16.63 0.99 -10.06
CA LYS A 85 17.81 0.97 -10.94
C LYS A 85 17.52 1.67 -12.26
N SER A 86 16.38 1.36 -12.87
CA SER A 86 15.94 1.92 -14.15
C SER A 86 14.42 1.86 -14.26
N MET A 87 13.87 2.56 -15.25
CA MET A 87 12.44 2.59 -15.51
C MET A 87 12.22 2.42 -17.01
N GLU A 88 11.34 1.50 -17.37
CA GLU A 88 10.97 1.17 -18.75
C GLU A 88 9.44 1.21 -18.88
N SER A 89 8.92 2.25 -19.54
CA SER A 89 7.49 2.48 -19.76
C SER A 89 6.67 2.40 -18.46
N ASP A 90 6.08 1.23 -18.19
CA ASP A 90 5.19 0.97 -17.05
C ASP A 90 5.84 0.06 -16.00
N THR A 91 7.15 -0.18 -16.09
CA THR A 91 7.89 -1.11 -15.24
C THR A 91 9.15 -0.49 -14.67
N LEU A 92 9.31 -0.56 -13.36
CA LEU A 92 10.51 -0.19 -12.64
C LEU A 92 11.38 -1.43 -12.46
N GLU A 93 12.64 -1.35 -12.86
CA GLU A 93 13.63 -2.35 -12.52
C GLU A 93 14.30 -1.97 -11.21
N CYS A 94 14.20 -2.83 -10.19
CA CYS A 94 14.69 -2.55 -8.85
C CYS A 94 15.65 -3.63 -8.37
N VAL A 95 16.65 -3.24 -7.58
CA VAL A 95 17.55 -4.18 -6.88
C VAL A 95 17.08 -4.34 -5.44
N ILE A 96 16.98 -5.57 -4.98
CA ILE A 96 16.57 -5.89 -3.61
C ILE A 96 17.73 -5.57 -2.66
N GLU A 97 17.60 -4.52 -1.85
CA GLU A 97 18.59 -4.15 -0.82
C GLU A 97 18.36 -4.94 0.46
N ASN A 98 17.09 -5.11 0.85
CA ASN A 98 16.69 -5.95 1.96
C ASN A 98 15.54 -6.88 1.53
N GLY A 99 15.80 -8.18 1.61
CA GLY A 99 14.89 -9.24 1.22
C GLY A 99 13.96 -9.69 2.34
N GLY A 100 13.10 -10.66 2.07
CA GLY A 100 12.12 -11.18 3.02
C GLY A 100 11.00 -11.95 2.34
N MET A 101 10.05 -12.47 3.13
CA MET A 101 8.84 -13.08 2.59
C MET A 101 7.84 -12.00 2.21
N LEU A 102 7.42 -12.04 0.95
CA LEU A 102 6.52 -11.07 0.39
C LEU A 102 5.18 -11.72 0.08
N GLY A 103 4.18 -11.41 0.91
CA GLY A 103 2.78 -11.83 0.71
C GLY A 103 1.94 -10.77 -0.01
N SER A 104 0.70 -11.13 -0.38
CA SER A 104 -0.24 -10.24 -1.08
C SER A 104 -0.81 -9.12 -0.20
N ASN A 105 -1.32 -8.04 -0.84
CA ASN A 105 -2.10 -6.96 -0.21
C ASN A 105 -1.39 -6.19 0.90
N LYS A 106 -0.06 -6.18 0.87
CA LYS A 106 0.75 -5.42 1.80
C LYS A 106 1.03 -4.02 1.23
N GLY A 107 1.32 -3.09 2.14
CA GLY A 107 1.59 -1.70 1.81
C GLY A 107 3.05 -1.44 1.45
N CYS A 108 3.29 -0.49 0.55
CA CYS A 108 4.60 0.10 0.36
C CYS A 108 4.61 1.59 0.70
N ASN A 109 5.80 2.07 1.03
CA ASN A 109 6.06 3.46 1.40
C ASN A 109 7.24 4.02 0.60
N LEU A 110 7.17 5.31 0.32
CA LEU A 110 8.11 6.07 -0.51
C LEU A 110 8.62 7.28 0.28
N PRO A 111 9.46 7.07 1.31
CA PRO A 111 9.90 8.16 2.19
C PRO A 111 10.74 9.17 1.42
N GLY A 112 10.40 10.45 1.59
CA GLY A 112 11.09 11.56 0.91
C GLY A 112 10.65 11.78 -0.55
N ILE A 113 9.68 11.02 -1.04
CA ILE A 113 9.08 11.21 -2.37
C ILE A 113 7.67 11.78 -2.19
N ALA A 114 7.40 12.93 -2.82
CA ALA A 114 6.06 13.49 -2.83
C ALA A 114 5.13 12.61 -3.65
N THR A 115 4.13 12.01 -3.01
CA THR A 115 3.07 11.25 -3.67
C THR A 115 1.85 12.15 -3.87
N ASP A 116 1.12 11.90 -4.95
CA ASP A 116 -0.16 12.56 -5.26
C ASP A 116 -1.36 11.74 -4.78
N LEU A 117 -1.16 10.87 -3.79
CA LEU A 117 -2.24 10.10 -3.21
C LEU A 117 -3.21 11.06 -2.51
N PRO A 118 -4.53 10.93 -2.75
CA PRO A 118 -5.51 11.79 -2.11
C PRO A 118 -5.47 11.54 -0.61
N ALA A 119 -5.57 12.58 0.22
CA ALA A 119 -5.57 12.46 1.70
C ALA A 119 -6.66 11.53 2.27
N MET A 120 -7.67 11.18 1.46
CA MET A 120 -8.80 10.35 1.85
C MET A 120 -9.24 9.50 0.65
N SER A 121 -9.39 8.19 0.84
CA SER A 121 -9.90 7.32 -0.22
C SER A 121 -11.42 7.51 -0.42
N GLU A 122 -11.95 7.08 -1.56
CA GLU A 122 -13.40 7.13 -1.79
C GLU A 122 -14.16 6.25 -0.77
N LYS A 123 -13.54 5.17 -0.31
CA LYS A 123 -14.09 4.34 0.75
C LYS A 123 -14.14 5.10 2.08
N ASP A 124 -13.08 5.82 2.43
CA ASP A 124 -13.07 6.63 3.66
C ASP A 124 -14.17 7.69 3.64
N LYS A 125 -14.44 8.31 2.47
CA LYS A 125 -15.60 9.22 2.31
C LYS A 125 -16.93 8.51 2.51
N GLN A 126 -17.09 7.29 2.00
CA GLN A 126 -18.31 6.50 2.17
C GLN A 126 -18.50 6.07 3.63
N ASP A 127 -17.44 5.64 4.29
CA ASP A 127 -17.45 5.27 5.70
C ASP A 127 -17.77 6.50 6.59
N LEU A 128 -17.27 7.69 6.23
CA LEU A 128 -17.65 8.96 6.86
C LEU A 128 -19.14 9.27 6.69
N LEU A 129 -19.67 9.17 5.47
CA LEU A 129 -21.09 9.38 5.19
C LEU A 129 -21.96 8.40 5.97
N PHE A 130 -21.56 7.14 6.03
CA PHE A 130 -22.23 6.10 6.83
C PHE A 130 -22.21 6.45 8.33
N GLY A 131 -21.09 6.92 8.87
CA GLY A 131 -20.99 7.35 10.26
C GLY A 131 -21.90 8.55 10.59
N LEU A 132 -22.07 9.48 9.65
CA LEU A 132 -22.99 10.61 9.77
C LEU A 132 -24.46 10.16 9.75
N GLU A 133 -24.82 9.21 8.88
CA GLU A 133 -26.19 8.66 8.81
C GLU A 133 -26.60 7.90 10.07
N HIS A 134 -25.64 7.29 10.78
CA HIS A 134 -25.89 6.49 11.97
C HIS A 134 -25.66 7.22 13.31
N ASP A 135 -25.56 8.55 13.27
CA ASP A 135 -25.45 9.42 14.46
C ASP A 135 -24.28 9.05 15.38
N VAL A 136 -23.19 8.57 14.77
CA VAL A 136 -21.96 8.17 15.47
C VAL A 136 -21.20 9.43 15.88
N SER A 137 -21.68 10.07 16.93
CA SER A 137 -21.04 11.23 17.55
C SER A 137 -19.90 10.73 18.43
N ASN A 138 -18.65 10.84 17.97
CA ASN A 138 -17.51 11.42 18.71
C ASN A 138 -16.14 11.03 18.12
N PHE A 139 -15.35 12.07 17.84
CA PHE A 139 -13.93 12.10 17.48
C PHE A 139 -13.52 11.33 16.20
N PHE A 140 -13.25 12.10 15.15
CA PHE A 140 -12.49 11.68 13.97
C PHE A 140 -11.05 12.16 14.15
N ASP A 141 -10.11 11.23 14.30
CA ASP A 141 -8.68 11.54 14.26
C ASP A 141 -8.17 11.17 12.86
N MET A 142 -7.72 12.16 12.08
CA MET A 142 -7.08 11.90 10.79
C MET A 142 -5.58 11.75 11.06
N PRO A 143 -5.00 10.53 10.95
CA PRO A 143 -3.57 10.40 10.95
C PRO A 143 -3.04 11.09 9.69
N PHE A 144 -2.16 12.08 9.88
CA PHE A 144 -1.22 12.53 8.87
C PHE A 144 0.18 12.27 9.38
#